data_AF-A0A2H8TMG6-F1
#
_entry.id   AF-A0A2H8TMG6-F1
#
_cell.length_a   1.000
_cell.length_b   1.000
_cell.length_c   1.000
_cell.angle_alpha   90.00
_cell.angle_beta   90.00
_cell.angle_gamma   90.00
#
_symmetry.space_group_name_H-M   'P 1'
#
loop_
_entity.id
_entity.type
_entity.pdbx_description
1 polymer ?
#
loop_
_entity_poly.entity_id
_entity_poly.type
_entity_poly.pdbx_seq_one_letter_code
_entity_poly.pdbx_strand_id
1 'polypeptide(L)'
;EAKKPKRDIPLAIILSLTIITFAYCCISSVLTLMWPYYDQDIDAPFPYVYDHLGWTTLKMIVSSGAIFAMFASLLASMFSMPRILMTMAEDGLMFSMFSIIHPKFKTPLLATLLSGLFAGIVTALLNLDQLMNMMSIGTLLAYTIVCICVLMLRYKNDSDVDEPMLKQSNGESETKGLVKVVDKYFNLSNVSNANKDSQCVSTKIIILFICTSALFSFITVQQECVTTVHQWCDENNINGTTFQPGCVKNTSNDKTFEPKCVKNSIAMYASAILAIGLLLLLLLLTRQPQSNKKLSFKVPLVPLIPCISILMNIYLMMKLDVITWIRFSIWLLFGLCIYTLYGMNNSVEGLRRRAESKKSQSNSEETKHQISSINL
;
A
#
# COMPACT_ATOMS: atom_id res chain seq x y z
N GLU A 1 3.26 20.81 19.40
CA GLU A 1 3.89 20.29 20.63
C GLU A 1 5.35 19.87 20.41
N ALA A 2 5.68 19.13 19.34
CA ALA A 2 7.08 18.82 19.02
C ALA A 2 7.90 20.08 18.66
N LYS A 3 9.08 20.25 19.31
CA LYS A 3 9.96 21.43 19.11
C LYS A 3 10.73 21.39 17.78
N LYS A 4 11.18 20.22 17.31
CA LYS A 4 11.90 20.07 16.02
C LYS A 4 11.24 19.00 15.13
N PRO A 5 10.12 19.32 14.45
CA PRO A 5 9.30 18.31 13.75
C PRO A 5 10.05 17.55 12.65
N LYS A 6 10.99 18.20 11.94
CA LYS A 6 11.76 17.56 10.86
C LYS A 6 12.62 16.37 11.32
N ARG A 7 13.05 16.37 12.58
CA ARG A 7 13.92 15.32 13.16
C ARG A 7 13.18 14.45 14.15
N ASP A 8 12.37 15.07 15.01
CA ASP A 8 11.75 14.37 16.13
C ASP A 8 10.61 13.47 15.65
N ILE A 9 9.88 13.84 14.59
CA ILE A 9 8.78 13.01 14.04
C ILE A 9 9.32 11.69 13.45
N PRO A 10 10.29 11.68 12.53
CA PRO A 10 10.81 10.42 11.99
C PRO A 10 11.47 9.54 13.05
N LEU A 11 12.19 10.15 14.01
CA LEU A 11 12.83 9.42 15.10
C LEU A 11 11.79 8.75 16.01
N ALA A 12 10.72 9.48 16.35
CA ALA A 12 9.63 8.93 17.16
C ALA A 12 8.96 7.73 16.48
N ILE A 13 8.68 7.82 15.17
CA ILE A 13 8.06 6.73 14.40
C ILE A 13 8.94 5.48 14.43
N ILE A 14 10.24 5.61 14.16
CA ILE A 14 11.17 4.47 14.13
C ILE A 14 11.29 3.86 15.53
N LEU A 15 11.50 4.68 16.56
CA LEU A 15 11.66 4.21 17.94
C LEU A 15 10.39 3.52 18.46
N SER A 16 9.21 4.10 18.21
CA SER A 16 7.95 3.47 18.61
C SER A 16 7.72 2.15 17.88
N LEU A 17 8.01 2.10 16.58
CA LEU A 17 7.82 0.89 15.79
C LEU A 17 8.75 -0.23 16.29
N THR A 18 10.04 0.07 16.52
CA THR A 18 11.01 -0.92 17.02
C THR A 18 10.60 -1.48 18.38
N ILE A 19 10.16 -0.62 19.31
CA ILE A 19 9.72 -1.06 20.64
C ILE A 19 8.48 -1.96 20.52
N ILE A 20 7.49 -1.57 19.70
CA ILE A 20 6.27 -2.36 19.49
C ILE A 20 6.58 -3.70 18.83
N THR A 21 7.45 -3.73 17.82
CA THR A 21 7.87 -4.99 17.18
C THR A 21 8.53 -5.93 18.18
N PHE A 22 9.45 -5.43 19.01
CA PHE A 22 10.09 -6.24 20.04
C PHE A 22 9.06 -6.77 21.06
N ALA A 23 8.14 -5.92 21.50
CA ALA A 23 7.08 -6.31 22.42
C ALA A 23 6.19 -7.42 21.83
N TYR A 24 5.77 -7.30 20.56
CA TYR A 24 4.96 -8.33 19.90
C TYR A 24 5.70 -9.66 19.72
N CYS A 25 6.98 -9.63 19.34
CA CYS A 25 7.81 -10.84 19.27
C CYS A 25 7.95 -11.50 20.65
N CYS A 26 8.15 -10.71 21.71
CA CYS A 26 8.25 -11.23 23.08
C CYS A 26 6.93 -11.84 23.54
N ILE A 27 5.81 -11.15 23.35
CA ILE A 27 4.47 -11.61 23.74
C ILE A 27 4.12 -12.92 23.02
N SER A 28 4.36 -13.00 21.70
CA SER A 28 4.12 -14.21 20.92
C SER A 28 5.02 -15.38 21.36
N SER A 29 6.31 -15.11 21.63
CA SER A 29 7.25 -16.13 22.10
C SER A 29 6.86 -16.67 23.49
N VAL A 30 6.51 -15.78 24.43
CA VAL A 30 6.10 -16.18 25.78
C VAL A 30 4.82 -17.01 25.73
N LEU A 31 3.83 -16.60 24.94
CA LEU A 31 2.56 -17.30 24.83
C LEU A 31 2.73 -18.71 24.26
N THR A 32 3.49 -18.85 23.19
CA THR A 32 3.76 -20.16 22.54
C THR A 32 4.64 -21.08 23.38
N LEU A 33 5.51 -20.53 24.25
CA LEU A 33 6.27 -21.31 25.23
C LEU A 33 5.42 -21.73 26.45
N MET A 34 4.40 -20.93 26.79
CA MET A 34 3.53 -21.16 27.94
C MET A 34 2.43 -22.20 27.65
N TRP A 35 1.86 -22.20 26.44
CA TRP A 35 0.75 -23.07 26.06
C TRP A 35 0.88 -23.59 24.62
N PRO A 36 0.53 -24.86 24.34
CA PRO A 36 0.59 -25.41 22.99
C PRO A 36 -0.28 -24.63 22.00
N TYR A 37 0.28 -24.37 20.81
CA TYR A 37 -0.35 -23.51 19.79
C TYR A 37 -1.70 -24.03 19.27
N TYR A 38 -1.95 -25.34 19.35
CA TYR A 38 -3.16 -25.98 18.83
C TYR A 38 -4.35 -25.90 19.79
N ASP A 39 -4.12 -25.55 21.06
CA ASP A 39 -5.15 -25.51 22.11
C ASP A 39 -5.33 -24.08 22.64
N GLN A 40 -4.96 -23.08 21.85
CA GLN A 40 -5.06 -21.68 22.20
C GLN A 40 -6.36 -21.09 21.67
N ASP A 41 -7.04 -20.28 22.50
CA ASP A 41 -8.19 -19.51 22.05
C ASP A 41 -7.77 -18.38 21.09
N ILE A 42 -8.53 -18.22 19.99
CA ILE A 42 -8.20 -17.28 18.90
C ILE A 42 -8.60 -15.85 19.29
N ASP A 43 -9.65 -15.67 20.08
CA ASP A 43 -10.21 -14.35 20.41
C ASP A 43 -9.57 -13.74 21.67
N ALA A 44 -9.26 -14.57 22.67
CA ALA A 44 -8.76 -14.16 23.97
C ALA A 44 -7.72 -15.16 24.54
N PRO A 45 -6.52 -15.26 23.93
CA PRO A 45 -5.56 -16.30 24.28
C PRO A 45 -5.00 -16.19 25.70
N PHE A 46 -4.70 -14.97 26.17
CA PHE A 46 -4.16 -14.78 27.53
C PHE A 46 -5.19 -15.07 28.62
N PRO A 47 -6.41 -14.48 28.59
CA PRO A 47 -7.45 -14.82 29.56
C PRO A 47 -7.77 -16.31 29.60
N TYR A 48 -7.77 -16.98 28.46
CA TYR A 48 -8.00 -18.42 28.35
C TYR A 48 -6.92 -19.24 29.07
N VAL A 49 -5.65 -18.98 28.77
CA VAL A 49 -4.54 -19.73 29.40
C VAL A 49 -4.47 -19.48 30.91
N TYR A 50 -4.68 -18.23 31.37
CA TYR A 50 -4.68 -17.94 32.80
C TYR A 50 -5.81 -18.61 33.57
N ASP A 51 -6.95 -18.86 32.91
CA ASP A 51 -8.05 -19.61 33.52
C ASP A 51 -7.67 -21.07 33.75
N HIS A 52 -7.05 -21.71 32.74
CA HIS A 52 -6.57 -23.10 32.82
C HIS A 52 -5.45 -23.30 33.85
N LEU A 53 -4.59 -22.29 34.04
CA LEU A 53 -3.55 -22.30 35.07
C LEU A 53 -4.07 -21.96 36.48
N GLY A 54 -5.35 -21.59 36.62
CA GLY A 54 -5.94 -21.15 37.89
C GLY A 54 -5.46 -19.77 38.36
N TRP A 55 -4.89 -18.96 37.47
CA TRP A 55 -4.36 -17.62 37.75
C TRP A 55 -5.42 -16.53 37.55
N THR A 56 -6.51 -16.60 38.31
CA THR A 56 -7.69 -15.71 38.16
C THR A 56 -7.35 -14.22 38.34
N THR A 57 -6.44 -13.87 39.25
CA THR A 57 -6.02 -12.48 39.45
C THR A 57 -5.37 -11.88 38.20
N LEU A 58 -4.50 -12.65 37.52
CA LEU A 58 -3.82 -12.21 36.30
C LEU A 58 -4.80 -12.08 35.14
N LYS A 59 -5.74 -13.03 35.00
CA LYS A 59 -6.85 -12.96 34.03
C LYS A 59 -7.60 -11.63 34.15
N MET A 60 -8.02 -11.25 35.37
CA MET A 60 -8.76 -10.00 35.59
C MET A 60 -7.94 -8.75 35.25
N ILE A 61 -6.67 -8.71 35.63
CA ILE A 61 -5.78 -7.58 35.33
C ILE A 61 -5.62 -7.42 33.83
N VAL A 62 -5.30 -8.50 33.11
CA VAL A 62 -5.06 -8.46 31.66
C VAL A 62 -6.34 -8.17 30.88
N SER A 63 -7.47 -8.80 31.23
CA SER A 63 -8.76 -8.51 30.60
C SER A 63 -9.21 -7.07 30.82
N SER A 64 -9.03 -6.51 32.03
CA SER A 64 -9.36 -5.11 32.28
C SER A 64 -8.49 -4.17 31.43
N GLY A 65 -7.18 -4.42 31.37
CA GLY A 65 -6.25 -3.67 30.54
C GLY A 65 -6.60 -3.71 29.06
N ALA A 66 -7.01 -4.89 28.54
CA ALA A 66 -7.44 -5.06 27.16
C ALA A 66 -8.70 -4.21 26.85
N ILE A 67 -9.71 -4.22 27.72
CA ILE A 67 -10.94 -3.43 27.53
C ILE A 67 -10.61 -1.93 27.52
N PHE A 68 -9.80 -1.45 28.48
CA PHE A 68 -9.38 -0.05 28.52
C PHE A 68 -8.56 0.35 27.29
N ALA A 69 -7.65 -0.51 26.82
CA ALA A 69 -6.84 -0.26 25.63
C ALA A 69 -7.68 -0.24 24.34
N MET A 70 -8.66 -1.14 24.21
CA MET A 70 -9.59 -1.17 23.08
C MET A 70 -10.47 0.08 23.06
N PHE A 71 -10.98 0.52 24.21
CA PHE A 71 -11.75 1.76 24.31
C PHE A 71 -10.92 2.99 23.92
N ALA A 72 -9.67 3.09 24.40
CA ALA A 72 -8.76 4.17 24.03
C ALA A 72 -8.46 4.20 22.51
N SER A 73 -8.25 3.01 21.91
CA SER A 73 -7.99 2.87 20.47
C SER A 73 -9.21 3.27 19.63
N LEU A 74 -10.42 2.93 20.09
CA LEU A 74 -11.67 3.36 19.45
C LEU A 74 -11.77 4.89 19.45
N LEU A 75 -11.53 5.56 20.58
CA LEU A 75 -11.56 7.03 20.65
C LEU A 75 -10.52 7.68 19.72
N ALA A 76 -9.30 7.15 19.68
CA ALA A 76 -8.23 7.67 18.83
C ALA A 76 -8.59 7.59 17.33
N SER A 77 -9.18 6.47 16.91
CA SER A 77 -9.64 6.29 15.52
C SER A 77 -10.84 7.18 15.19
N MET A 78 -11.79 7.33 16.12
CA MET A 78 -12.96 8.21 15.96
C MET A 78 -12.59 9.70 15.83
N PHE A 79 -11.48 10.16 16.42
CA PHE A 79 -11.01 11.54 16.22
C PHE A 79 -10.26 11.76 14.91
N SER A 80 -9.69 10.71 14.34
CA SER A 80 -8.87 10.79 13.13
C SER A 80 -9.74 10.81 11.86
N MET A 81 -10.76 9.93 11.80
CA MET A 81 -11.60 9.77 10.60
C MET A 81 -12.35 11.05 10.16
N PRO A 82 -13.01 11.81 11.06
CA PRO A 82 -13.75 13.01 10.67
C PRO A 82 -12.85 14.12 10.15
N ARG A 83 -11.60 14.20 10.63
CA ARG A 83 -10.63 15.20 10.16
C ARG A 83 -10.25 14.92 8.71
N ILE A 84 -10.01 13.66 8.36
CA ILE A 84 -9.71 13.26 6.98
C ILE A 84 -10.89 13.63 6.07
N LEU A 85 -12.12 13.26 6.45
CA LEU A 85 -13.33 13.59 5.70
C LEU A 85 -13.53 15.10 5.52
N MET A 86 -13.30 15.88 6.57
CA MET A 86 -13.39 17.35 6.53
C MET A 86 -12.37 17.93 5.55
N THR A 87 -11.10 17.51 5.62
CA THR A 87 -10.06 17.99 4.69
C THR A 87 -10.35 17.60 3.24
N MET A 88 -10.85 16.38 3.01
CA MET A 88 -11.25 15.93 1.67
C MET A 88 -12.47 16.70 1.13
N ALA A 89 -13.38 17.11 2.01
CA ALA A 89 -14.53 17.94 1.63
C ALA A 89 -14.14 19.40 1.38
N GLU A 90 -13.18 19.95 2.13
CA GLU A 90 -12.59 21.28 1.87
C GLU A 90 -11.89 21.35 0.50
N ASP A 91 -11.22 20.27 0.10
CA ASP A 91 -10.61 20.15 -1.24
C ASP A 91 -11.65 19.91 -2.36
N GLY A 92 -12.93 19.73 -2.00
CA GLY A 92 -14.03 19.46 -2.93
C GLY A 92 -14.08 18.04 -3.48
N LEU A 93 -13.33 17.09 -2.91
CA LEU A 93 -13.33 15.68 -3.32
C LEU A 93 -14.53 14.89 -2.77
N MET A 94 -15.07 15.32 -1.63
CA MET A 94 -16.20 14.69 -0.92
C MET A 94 -17.32 15.71 -0.68
N PHE A 95 -18.54 15.22 -0.38
CA PHE A 95 -19.72 16.08 -0.17
C PHE A 95 -19.45 17.23 0.80
N SER A 96 -19.84 18.45 0.42
CA SER A 96 -19.63 19.69 1.20
C SER A 96 -20.26 19.66 2.60
N MET A 97 -21.23 18.77 2.85
CA MET A 97 -21.82 18.57 4.18
C MET A 97 -20.78 18.17 5.24
N PHE A 98 -19.69 17.50 4.86
CA PHE A 98 -18.64 17.08 5.79
C PHE A 98 -17.67 18.20 6.18
N SER A 99 -17.67 19.33 5.47
CA SER A 99 -16.83 20.51 5.79
C SER A 99 -17.49 21.45 6.81
N ILE A 100 -18.78 21.24 7.15
CA ILE A 100 -19.51 22.13 8.07
C ILE A 100 -18.97 21.98 9.50
N ILE A 101 -18.45 23.08 10.04
CA ILE A 101 -17.94 23.17 11.42
C ILE A 101 -19.00 23.79 12.33
N HIS A 102 -19.24 23.17 13.50
CA HIS A 102 -20.22 23.69 14.46
C HIS A 102 -19.74 25.02 15.10
N PRO A 103 -20.57 26.08 15.19
CA PRO A 103 -20.13 27.42 15.62
C PRO A 103 -19.63 27.49 17.07
N LYS A 104 -20.27 26.74 17.99
CA LYS A 104 -19.88 26.71 19.42
C LYS A 104 -18.69 25.78 19.72
N PHE A 105 -18.74 24.53 19.24
CA PHE A 105 -17.73 23.50 19.57
C PHE A 105 -16.53 23.48 18.63
N LYS A 106 -16.58 24.18 17.48
CA LYS A 106 -15.50 24.24 16.47
C LYS A 106 -15.00 22.85 16.03
N THR A 107 -15.91 21.88 15.97
CA THR A 107 -15.64 20.50 15.53
C THR A 107 -16.60 20.08 14.41
N PRO A 108 -16.19 19.15 13.52
CA PRO A 108 -17.04 18.61 12.47
C PRO A 108 -17.99 17.54 13.03
N LEU A 109 -19.02 17.99 13.77
CA LEU A 109 -19.96 17.11 14.47
C LEU A 109 -20.70 16.19 13.50
N LEU A 110 -21.18 16.72 12.37
CA LEU A 110 -21.92 15.95 11.37
C LEU A 110 -21.05 14.84 10.76
N ALA A 111 -19.80 15.14 10.41
CA ALA A 111 -18.86 14.15 9.89
C ALA A 111 -18.56 13.06 10.93
N THR A 112 -18.44 13.43 12.20
CA THR A 112 -18.20 12.49 13.30
C THR A 112 -19.39 11.54 13.48
N LEU A 113 -20.61 12.09 13.50
CA LEU A 113 -21.82 11.29 13.66
C LEU A 113 -22.06 10.37 12.46
N LEU A 114 -21.95 10.88 11.23
CA LEU A 114 -22.19 10.07 10.03
C LEU A 114 -21.14 8.97 9.85
N SER A 115 -19.85 9.28 10.06
CA SER A 115 -18.78 8.28 9.92
C SER A 115 -18.81 7.24 11.02
N GLY A 116 -19.14 7.62 12.26
CA GLY A 116 -19.33 6.70 13.37
C GLY A 116 -20.53 5.77 13.16
N LEU A 117 -21.67 6.31 12.72
CA LEU A 117 -22.86 5.52 12.39
C LEU A 117 -22.56 4.54 11.26
N PHE A 118 -21.88 5.00 10.21
CA PHE A 118 -21.47 4.17 9.10
C PHE A 118 -20.53 3.04 9.55
N ALA A 119 -19.51 3.34 10.34
CA ALA A 119 -18.60 2.34 10.90
C ALA A 119 -19.35 1.31 11.78
N GLY A 120 -20.32 1.77 12.58
CA GLY A 120 -21.19 0.90 13.39
C GLY A 120 -22.02 -0.05 12.54
N ILE A 121 -22.65 0.44 11.46
CA ILE A 121 -23.41 -0.38 10.51
C ILE A 121 -22.51 -1.42 9.85
N VAL A 122 -21.33 -1.01 9.38
CA VAL A 122 -20.38 -1.94 8.74
C VAL A 122 -19.91 -3.02 9.72
N THR A 123 -19.64 -2.65 10.98
CA THR A 123 -19.25 -3.60 12.03
C THR A 123 -20.38 -4.55 12.40
N ALA A 124 -21.65 -4.11 12.34
CA ALA A 124 -22.80 -4.97 12.60
C ALA A 124 -23.08 -5.96 11.46
N LEU A 125 -22.70 -5.63 10.21
CA LEU A 125 -22.97 -6.45 9.03
C LEU A 125 -21.83 -7.40 8.65
N LEU A 126 -20.60 -7.11 9.05
CA LEU A 126 -19.40 -7.87 8.65
C LEU A 126 -18.77 -8.57 9.85
N ASN A 127 -18.29 -9.80 9.64
CA ASN A 127 -17.54 -10.54 10.65
C ASN A 127 -16.14 -9.94 10.86
N LEU A 128 -15.56 -10.18 12.04
CA LEU A 128 -14.24 -9.66 12.44
C LEU A 128 -13.14 -10.01 11.43
N ASP A 129 -13.05 -11.28 11.00
CA ASP A 129 -12.04 -11.72 10.02
C ASP A 129 -12.13 -10.95 8.70
N GLN A 130 -13.36 -10.67 8.27
CA GLN A 130 -13.61 -9.96 7.02
C GLN A 130 -13.16 -8.50 7.13
N LEU A 131 -13.40 -7.89 8.30
CA LEU A 131 -13.02 -6.51 8.58
C LEU A 131 -11.50 -6.36 8.71
N MET A 132 -10.84 -7.31 9.40
CA MET A 132 -9.38 -7.39 9.50
C MET A 132 -8.73 -7.55 8.12
N ASN A 133 -9.24 -8.47 7.30
CA ASN A 133 -8.70 -8.71 5.96
C ASN A 133 -8.87 -7.49 5.04
N MET A 134 -10.01 -6.78 5.13
CA MET A 134 -10.26 -5.54 4.39
C MET A 134 -9.37 -4.37 4.85
N MET A 135 -9.16 -4.23 6.17
CA MET A 135 -8.24 -3.24 6.71
C MET A 135 -6.80 -3.50 6.25
N SER A 136 -6.39 -4.76 6.27
CA SER A 136 -5.03 -5.20 5.91
C SER A 136 -4.74 -4.91 4.44
N ILE A 137 -5.62 -5.31 3.50
CA ILE A 137 -5.43 -5.01 2.07
C ILE A 137 -5.39 -3.51 1.80
N GLY A 138 -6.26 -2.72 2.44
CA GLY A 138 -6.27 -1.26 2.29
C GLY A 138 -4.98 -0.61 2.80
N THR A 139 -4.46 -1.09 3.95
CA THR A 139 -3.22 -0.58 4.54
C THR A 139 -2.00 -0.95 3.69
N LEU A 140 -1.94 -2.18 3.19
CA LEU A 140 -0.86 -2.63 2.30
C LEU A 140 -0.86 -1.84 0.98
N LEU A 141 -2.02 -1.55 0.41
CA LEU A 141 -2.14 -0.68 -0.77
C LEU A 141 -1.71 0.76 -0.47
N ALA A 142 -2.11 1.33 0.66
CA ALA A 142 -1.65 2.66 1.05
C ALA A 142 -0.12 2.72 1.20
N TYR A 143 0.49 1.72 1.82
CA TYR A 143 1.95 1.64 1.97
C TYR A 143 2.69 1.45 0.65
N THR A 144 2.16 0.65 -0.28
CA THR A 144 2.73 0.55 -1.63
C THR A 144 2.66 1.88 -2.37
N ILE A 145 1.52 2.57 -2.35
CA ILE A 145 1.36 3.90 -2.97
C ILE A 145 2.35 4.91 -2.39
N VAL A 146 2.49 4.96 -1.06
CA VAL A 146 3.47 5.85 -0.40
C VAL A 146 4.90 5.54 -0.85
N CYS A 147 5.28 4.27 -0.94
CA CYS A 147 6.60 3.87 -1.42
C CYS A 147 6.84 4.27 -2.89
N ILE A 148 5.83 4.11 -3.74
CA ILE A 148 5.86 4.55 -5.14
C ILE A 148 6.02 6.08 -5.20
N CYS A 149 5.27 6.83 -4.40
CA CYS A 149 5.40 8.29 -4.32
C CYS A 149 6.82 8.72 -3.90
N VAL A 150 7.42 8.06 -2.91
CA VAL A 150 8.80 8.36 -2.48
C VAL A 150 9.80 8.09 -3.60
N LEU A 151 9.67 6.98 -4.33
CA LEU A 151 10.52 6.69 -5.49
C LEU A 151 10.32 7.71 -6.62
N MET A 152 9.07 8.02 -6.97
CA MET A 152 8.75 8.99 -8.00
C MET A 152 9.26 10.39 -7.67
N LEU A 153 9.17 10.83 -6.41
CA LEU A 153 9.72 12.10 -5.96
C LEU A 153 11.25 12.12 -5.98
N ARG A 154 11.92 10.97 -5.79
CA ARG A 154 13.39 10.88 -5.82
C ARG A 154 13.96 11.08 -7.23
N TYR A 155 13.27 10.59 -8.26
CA TYR A 155 13.70 10.67 -9.66
C TYR A 155 12.96 11.76 -10.45
N LYS A 156 12.18 12.62 -9.78
CA LYS A 156 11.51 13.74 -10.41
C LYS A 156 12.54 14.77 -10.89
N ASN A 157 12.33 15.31 -12.09
CA ASN A 157 13.18 16.37 -12.63
C ASN A 157 12.99 17.68 -11.84
N ASP A 158 14.10 18.39 -11.60
CA ASP A 158 14.11 19.59 -10.78
C ASP A 158 13.63 20.85 -11.52
N SER A 159 13.73 20.86 -12.85
CA SER A 159 13.44 22.01 -13.73
C SER A 159 11.97 22.25 -14.08
N ASP A 160 11.01 21.54 -13.48
CA ASP A 160 9.57 21.85 -13.67
C ASP A 160 9.08 23.06 -12.81
N VAL A 161 9.98 23.73 -12.07
CA VAL A 161 9.63 24.95 -11.29
C VAL A 161 10.03 26.23 -12.03
N ASP A 162 11.01 26.19 -12.94
CA ASP A 162 11.49 27.38 -13.64
C ASP A 162 11.81 27.06 -15.10
N GLU A 163 11.16 27.82 -15.99
CA GLU A 163 11.39 28.06 -17.42
C GLU A 163 10.53 27.38 -18.52
N PRO A 164 10.10 28.19 -19.52
CA PRO A 164 9.29 27.76 -20.65
C PRO A 164 10.13 27.08 -21.74
N MET A 165 9.40 26.44 -22.64
CA MET A 165 9.87 25.69 -23.80
C MET A 165 10.92 26.44 -24.65
N LEU A 166 12.16 25.94 -24.66
CA LEU A 166 13.09 26.18 -25.77
C LEU A 166 13.63 24.84 -26.29
N LYS A 167 13.28 24.58 -27.55
CA LYS A 167 13.69 23.43 -28.37
C LYS A 167 15.19 23.47 -28.63
N GLN A 168 15.81 22.30 -28.79
CA GLN A 168 16.59 22.05 -30.00
C GLN A 168 16.75 20.56 -30.34
N SER A 169 16.65 20.31 -31.64
CA SER A 169 16.82 19.07 -32.39
C SER A 169 18.30 18.75 -32.61
N ASN A 170 18.67 17.46 -32.78
CA ASN A 170 19.34 16.96 -34.00
C ASN A 170 19.84 15.49 -33.89
N GLY A 171 19.59 14.70 -34.94
CA GLY A 171 20.64 13.93 -35.65
C GLY A 171 20.96 12.48 -35.24
N GLU A 172 20.29 11.53 -35.90
CA GLU A 172 20.78 10.28 -36.54
C GLU A 172 21.58 9.17 -35.78
N SER A 173 21.13 7.92 -36.03
CA SER A 173 21.88 6.74 -36.50
C SER A 173 21.40 5.45 -35.82
N GLU A 174 20.66 4.62 -36.57
CA GLU A 174 19.86 3.47 -36.10
C GLU A 174 20.69 2.30 -35.53
N THR A 175 21.97 2.14 -35.89
CA THR A 175 22.85 1.09 -35.30
C THR A 175 23.38 1.47 -33.91
N LYS A 176 23.27 2.75 -33.53
CA LYS A 176 23.59 3.26 -32.19
C LYS A 176 22.41 3.17 -31.22
N GLY A 177 21.23 2.72 -31.68
CA GLY A 177 20.00 2.72 -30.88
C GLY A 177 20.11 1.86 -29.63
N LEU A 178 20.58 0.61 -29.76
CA LEU A 178 20.64 -0.34 -28.65
C LEU A 178 21.70 0.05 -27.61
N VAL A 179 22.89 0.48 -28.06
CA VAL A 179 23.95 0.96 -27.16
C VAL A 179 23.55 2.26 -26.45
N LYS A 180 22.96 3.23 -27.17
CA LYS A 180 22.42 4.46 -26.54
C LYS A 180 21.30 4.16 -25.54
N VAL A 181 20.47 3.14 -25.81
CA VAL A 181 19.44 2.68 -24.88
C VAL A 181 20.09 2.07 -23.64
N VAL A 182 21.08 1.18 -23.80
CA VAL A 182 21.82 0.58 -22.67
C VAL A 182 22.51 1.67 -21.84
N ASP A 183 23.21 2.62 -22.47
CA ASP A 183 23.85 3.75 -21.79
C ASP A 183 22.85 4.59 -20.99
N LYS A 184 21.64 4.79 -21.53
CA LYS A 184 20.56 5.56 -20.87
C LYS A 184 19.95 4.81 -19.68
N TYR A 185 19.78 3.49 -19.77
CA TYR A 185 19.22 2.68 -18.68
C TYR A 185 20.24 2.41 -17.55
N PHE A 186 21.52 2.24 -17.90
CA PHE A 186 22.60 1.99 -16.94
C PHE A 186 23.31 3.27 -16.48
N ASN A 187 22.96 4.45 -17.04
CA ASN A 187 23.61 5.73 -16.76
C ASN A 187 25.14 5.65 -16.89
N LEU A 188 25.66 5.02 -17.97
CA LEU A 188 27.11 4.86 -18.17
C LEU A 188 27.83 6.21 -18.34
N SER A 189 27.10 7.24 -18.78
CA SER A 189 27.59 8.61 -18.90
C SER A 189 27.71 9.35 -17.55
N ASN A 190 27.36 8.68 -16.44
CA ASN A 190 27.50 9.16 -15.06
C ASN A 190 26.99 10.60 -14.86
N VAL A 191 25.84 10.91 -15.47
CA VAL A 191 25.21 12.23 -15.35
C VAL A 191 24.72 12.40 -13.92
N SER A 192 25.06 13.51 -13.27
CA SER A 192 24.78 13.73 -11.85
C SER A 192 23.38 14.27 -11.55
N ASN A 193 22.69 14.88 -12.52
CA ASN A 193 21.43 15.59 -12.31
C ASN A 193 20.27 14.89 -13.04
N ALA A 194 19.12 14.79 -12.37
CA ALA A 194 17.89 14.30 -12.98
C ALA A 194 17.44 15.24 -14.11
N ASN A 195 17.14 14.67 -15.28
CA ASN A 195 16.60 15.37 -16.45
C ASN A 195 15.27 14.70 -16.88
N LYS A 196 14.45 15.34 -17.72
CA LYS A 196 13.14 14.80 -18.18
C LYS A 196 13.26 13.38 -18.75
N ASP A 197 14.34 13.13 -19.50
CA ASP A 197 14.67 11.83 -20.05
C ASP A 197 14.96 10.76 -19.00
N SER A 198 15.72 11.10 -17.96
CA SER A 198 16.04 10.17 -16.87
C SER A 198 14.84 9.92 -15.96
N GLN A 199 13.99 10.93 -15.75
CA GLN A 199 12.72 10.75 -15.04
C GLN A 199 11.82 9.76 -15.78
N CYS A 200 11.69 9.87 -17.11
CA CYS A 200 10.91 8.94 -17.93
C CYS A 200 11.46 7.51 -17.82
N VAL A 201 12.79 7.34 -17.92
CA VAL A 201 13.44 6.02 -17.77
C VAL A 201 13.24 5.45 -16.37
N SER A 202 13.45 6.24 -15.32
CA SER A 202 13.25 5.83 -13.93
C SER A 202 11.79 5.45 -13.66
N THR A 203 10.83 6.18 -14.23
CA THR A 203 9.40 5.86 -14.12
C THR A 203 9.08 4.52 -14.77
N LYS A 204 9.63 4.24 -15.97
CA LYS A 204 9.48 2.95 -16.63
C LYS A 204 10.10 1.80 -15.82
N ILE A 205 11.29 2.01 -15.24
CA ILE A 205 11.93 1.03 -14.36
C ILE A 205 11.07 0.76 -13.13
N ILE A 206 10.50 1.79 -12.49
CA ILE A 206 9.61 1.63 -11.33
C ILE A 206 8.35 0.84 -11.70
N ILE A 207 7.69 1.15 -12.82
CA ILE A 207 6.51 0.40 -13.29
C ILE A 207 6.89 -1.05 -13.57
N LEU A 208 8.02 -1.29 -14.25
CA LEU A 208 8.51 -2.63 -14.54
C LEU A 208 8.85 -3.40 -13.25
N PHE A 209 9.43 -2.75 -12.24
CA PHE A 209 9.69 -3.33 -10.93
C PHE A 209 8.39 -3.76 -10.23
N ILE A 210 7.34 -2.93 -10.26
CA ILE A 210 6.04 -3.27 -9.67
C ILE A 210 5.40 -4.46 -10.40
N CYS A 211 5.40 -4.46 -11.73
CA CYS A 211 4.84 -5.55 -12.53
C CYS A 211 5.60 -6.87 -12.31
N THR A 212 6.93 -6.83 -12.31
CA THR A 212 7.76 -8.01 -12.04
C THR A 212 7.60 -8.49 -10.60
N SER A 213 7.43 -7.59 -9.62
CA SER A 213 7.16 -7.91 -8.22
C SER A 213 5.82 -8.60 -8.04
N ALA A 214 4.78 -8.14 -8.76
CA ALA A 214 3.46 -8.77 -8.75
C ALA A 214 3.48 -10.16 -9.38
N LEU A 215 4.17 -10.31 -10.51
CA LEU A 215 4.32 -11.61 -11.17
C LEU A 215 5.12 -12.59 -10.31
N PHE A 216 6.23 -12.15 -9.72
CA PHE A 216 7.04 -12.95 -8.80
C PHE A 216 6.19 -13.41 -7.61
N SER A 217 5.50 -12.47 -6.96
CA SER A 217 4.64 -12.76 -5.80
C SER A 217 3.54 -13.76 -6.15
N PHE A 218 2.87 -13.58 -7.29
CA PHE A 218 1.85 -14.51 -7.76
C PHE A 218 2.42 -15.92 -7.93
N ILE A 219 3.55 -16.10 -8.62
CA ILE A 219 4.18 -17.43 -8.80
C ILE A 219 4.57 -18.03 -7.45
N THR A 220 5.15 -17.24 -6.53
CA THR A 220 5.56 -17.74 -5.21
C THR A 220 4.37 -18.22 -4.36
N VAL A 221 3.25 -17.50 -4.37
CA VAL A 221 2.04 -17.91 -3.63
C VAL A 221 1.42 -19.18 -4.23
N GLN A 222 1.39 -19.29 -5.56
CA GLN A 222 0.92 -20.52 -6.22
C GLN A 222 1.81 -21.72 -5.91
N GLN A 223 3.10 -21.51 -5.64
CA GLN A 223 4.04 -22.56 -5.25
C GLN A 223 3.81 -23.06 -3.81
N GLU A 224 3.46 -22.17 -2.86
CA GLU A 224 3.18 -22.58 -1.46
C GLU A 224 1.97 -23.51 -1.35
N CYS A 225 0.98 -23.37 -2.23
CA CYS A 225 -0.16 -24.28 -2.35
C CYS A 225 0.27 -25.72 -2.66
N VAL A 226 1.42 -25.91 -3.33
CA VAL A 226 1.97 -27.24 -3.67
C VAL A 226 2.55 -27.95 -2.45
N THR A 227 3.19 -27.22 -1.53
CA THR A 227 3.89 -27.83 -0.38
C THR A 227 2.95 -28.25 0.74
N THR A 228 1.87 -27.52 0.98
CA THR A 228 0.93 -27.83 2.09
C THR A 228 0.10 -29.08 1.83
N VAL A 229 -0.23 -29.39 0.57
CA VAL A 229 -0.96 -30.61 0.20
C VAL A 229 -0.10 -31.88 0.36
N HIS A 230 1.23 -31.76 0.34
CA HIS A 230 2.12 -32.92 0.37
C HIS A 230 2.54 -33.41 1.76
N GLN A 231 2.20 -32.69 2.84
CA GLN A 231 2.85 -32.94 4.14
C GLN A 231 2.04 -33.80 5.13
N TRP A 232 0.81 -34.22 4.82
CA TRP A 232 -0.09 -34.89 5.80
C TRP A 232 -0.79 -36.17 5.32
N CYS A 233 -0.21 -36.96 4.41
CA CYS A 233 -0.74 -38.30 4.11
C CYS A 233 0.09 -39.37 4.80
N ASP A 234 -0.36 -39.81 5.98
CA ASP A 234 0.24 -40.95 6.68
C ASP A 234 -0.24 -42.25 6.01
N GLU A 235 0.65 -42.92 5.28
CA GLU A 235 0.34 -44.05 4.38
C GLU A 235 -0.03 -45.35 5.15
N ASN A 236 0.12 -45.36 6.49
CA ASN A 236 0.09 -46.58 7.30
C ASN A 236 -1.19 -46.81 8.13
N ASN A 237 -2.21 -45.94 8.08
CA ASN A 237 -3.42 -46.10 8.90
C ASN A 237 -4.66 -46.47 8.07
N ILE A 238 -4.76 -47.74 7.70
CA ILE A 238 -5.84 -48.26 6.83
C ILE A 238 -7.16 -48.45 7.60
N ASN A 239 -7.15 -48.47 8.94
CA ASN A 239 -8.28 -48.93 9.76
C ASN A 239 -8.91 -47.88 10.70
N GLY A 240 -8.47 -46.62 10.69
CA GLY A 240 -9.06 -45.55 11.50
C GLY A 240 -10.18 -44.80 10.78
N THR A 241 -11.41 -44.84 11.31
CA THR A 241 -12.59 -44.12 10.79
C THR A 241 -12.75 -42.68 11.31
N THR A 242 -11.69 -42.08 11.86
CA THR A 242 -11.70 -40.69 12.31
C THR A 242 -11.27 -39.75 11.19
N PHE A 243 -12.23 -38.96 10.71
CA PHE A 243 -12.07 -37.90 9.72
C PHE A 243 -11.07 -36.85 10.23
N GLN A 244 -9.92 -36.69 9.58
CA GLN A 244 -9.08 -35.49 9.70
C GLN A 244 -9.38 -34.54 8.54
N PRO A 245 -9.64 -33.24 8.79
CA PRO A 245 -9.78 -32.27 7.71
C PRO A 245 -8.43 -32.10 7.00
N GLY A 246 -8.30 -32.68 5.80
CA GLY A 246 -7.08 -32.59 4.98
C GLY A 246 -6.70 -33.87 4.22
N CYS A 247 -7.27 -35.03 4.58
CA CYS A 247 -6.98 -36.31 3.90
C CYS A 247 -8.16 -36.75 3.04
N VAL A 248 -8.04 -36.64 1.71
CA VAL A 248 -9.03 -37.17 0.77
C VAL A 248 -8.64 -38.60 0.40
N LYS A 249 -9.46 -39.59 0.77
CA LYS A 249 -9.32 -40.99 0.33
C LYS A 249 -9.95 -41.16 -1.06
N ASN A 250 -9.24 -41.84 -1.97
CA ASN A 250 -9.71 -42.16 -3.31
C ASN A 250 -10.70 -43.34 -3.27
N THR A 251 -11.91 -43.17 -3.82
CA THR A 251 -12.88 -44.27 -4.02
C THR A 251 -13.31 -44.34 -5.48
N SER A 252 -12.37 -44.59 -6.39
CA SER A 252 -12.63 -45.26 -7.68
C SER A 252 -11.32 -45.46 -8.45
N ASN A 253 -11.23 -46.58 -9.18
CA ASN A 253 -10.07 -47.01 -9.96
C ASN A 253 -9.78 -46.15 -11.21
N ASP A 254 -9.66 -44.83 -11.05
CA ASP A 254 -9.06 -43.94 -12.06
C ASP A 254 -8.03 -43.01 -11.40
N LYS A 255 -6.81 -43.04 -11.94
CA LYS A 255 -5.58 -42.55 -11.29
C LYS A 255 -5.23 -41.09 -11.61
N THR A 256 -6.16 -40.14 -11.46
CA THR A 256 -5.79 -38.70 -11.54
C THR A 256 -6.72 -37.81 -10.73
N PHE A 257 -6.25 -37.35 -9.57
CA PHE A 257 -6.77 -36.13 -8.94
C PHE A 257 -6.02 -34.94 -9.56
N GLU A 258 -6.74 -34.05 -10.26
CA GLU A 258 -6.22 -32.75 -10.69
C GLU A 258 -6.47 -31.69 -9.60
N PRO A 259 -5.45 -31.34 -8.78
CA PRO A 259 -5.39 -29.99 -8.26
C PRO A 259 -4.99 -29.06 -9.42
N LYS A 260 -5.74 -27.97 -9.66
CA LYS A 260 -5.30 -26.85 -10.52
C LYS A 260 -4.12 -26.12 -9.85
N CYS A 261 -2.97 -26.78 -9.77
CA CYS A 261 -1.73 -26.27 -9.21
C CYS A 261 -0.58 -26.72 -10.10
N VAL A 262 0.19 -25.75 -10.60
CA VAL A 262 1.32 -25.97 -11.51
C VAL A 262 2.45 -26.65 -10.75
N LYS A 263 2.48 -27.98 -10.80
CA LYS A 263 3.54 -28.79 -10.22
C LYS A 263 4.71 -28.93 -11.20
N ASN A 264 5.33 -27.81 -11.58
CA ASN A 264 6.40 -27.82 -12.58
C ASN A 264 7.71 -27.26 -12.03
N SER A 265 8.81 -27.98 -12.27
CA SER A 265 10.20 -27.50 -12.22
C SER A 265 10.37 -26.11 -12.88
N ILE A 266 9.56 -25.85 -13.93
CA ILE A 266 9.46 -24.58 -14.64
C ILE A 266 9.07 -23.41 -13.73
N ALA A 267 8.14 -23.58 -12.77
CA ALA A 267 7.70 -22.50 -11.89
C ALA A 267 8.80 -22.07 -10.90
N MET A 268 9.59 -23.03 -10.42
CA MET A 268 10.75 -22.76 -9.56
C MET A 268 11.85 -22.01 -10.33
N TYR A 269 12.17 -22.43 -11.57
CA TYR A 269 13.12 -21.67 -12.39
C TYR A 269 12.58 -20.29 -12.76
N ALA A 270 11.27 -20.16 -13.03
CA ALA A 270 10.63 -18.89 -13.33
C ALA A 270 10.70 -17.91 -12.13
N SER A 271 10.42 -18.37 -10.91
CA SER A 271 10.53 -17.53 -9.71
C SER A 271 11.96 -17.09 -9.45
N ALA A 272 12.95 -17.97 -9.65
CA ALA A 272 14.37 -17.62 -9.57
C ALA A 272 14.79 -16.57 -10.62
N ILE A 273 14.34 -16.72 -11.87
CA ILE A 273 14.61 -15.75 -12.95
C ILE A 273 14.00 -14.38 -12.61
N LEU A 274 12.76 -14.36 -12.11
CA LEU A 274 12.10 -13.12 -11.71
C LEU A 274 12.78 -12.46 -10.51
N ALA A 275 13.28 -13.25 -9.54
CA ALA A 275 14.06 -12.71 -8.42
C ALA A 275 15.37 -12.05 -8.89
N ILE A 276 16.07 -12.67 -9.85
CA ILE A 276 17.25 -12.06 -10.49
C ILE A 276 16.85 -10.79 -11.24
N GLY A 277 15.73 -10.81 -11.96
CA GLY A 277 15.17 -9.64 -12.65
C GLY A 277 14.86 -8.47 -11.69
N LEU A 278 14.27 -8.76 -10.53
CA LEU A 278 14.00 -7.76 -9.49
C LEU A 278 15.29 -7.16 -8.92
N LEU A 279 16.31 -7.99 -8.67
CA LEU A 279 17.62 -7.52 -8.24
C LEU A 279 18.28 -6.64 -9.31
N LEU A 280 18.20 -7.02 -10.58
CA LEU A 280 18.70 -6.21 -11.70
C LEU A 280 17.97 -4.87 -11.80
N LEU A 281 16.65 -4.85 -11.70
CA LEU A 281 15.86 -3.61 -11.72
C LEU A 281 16.17 -2.70 -10.53
N LEU A 282 16.37 -3.27 -9.34
CA LEU A 282 16.83 -2.53 -8.17
C LEU A 282 18.22 -1.92 -8.41
N LEU A 283 19.17 -2.70 -8.97
CA LEU A 283 20.50 -2.20 -9.32
C LEU A 283 20.42 -1.07 -10.36
N LEU A 284 19.61 -1.22 -11.41
CA LEU A 284 19.38 -0.17 -12.40
C LEU A 284 18.83 1.10 -11.75
N LEU A 285 17.89 0.96 -10.81
CA LEU A 285 17.32 2.08 -10.08
C LEU A 285 18.38 2.79 -9.23
N THR A 286 19.30 2.06 -8.58
CA THR A 286 20.41 2.67 -7.82
C THR A 286 21.40 3.46 -8.68
N ARG A 287 21.50 3.13 -9.97
CA ARG A 287 22.40 3.80 -10.92
C ARG A 287 21.81 5.05 -11.57
N GLN A 288 20.49 5.23 -11.51
CA GLN A 288 19.83 6.40 -12.09
C GLN A 288 20.13 7.68 -11.29
N PRO A 289 20.27 8.83 -11.96
CA PRO A 289 20.54 10.10 -11.31
C PRO A 289 19.34 10.56 -10.47
N GLN A 290 19.64 11.15 -9.33
CA GLN A 290 18.64 11.50 -8.32
C GLN A 290 18.43 13.02 -8.26
N SER A 291 17.22 13.44 -7.89
CA SER A 291 16.90 14.86 -7.65
C SER A 291 17.76 15.41 -6.51
N ASN A 292 18.27 16.64 -6.70
CA ASN A 292 19.07 17.35 -5.70
C ASN A 292 18.21 18.22 -4.76
N LYS A 293 16.87 18.17 -4.88
CA LYS A 293 15.97 18.92 -4.01
C LYS A 293 16.06 18.46 -2.55
N LYS A 294 16.26 19.43 -1.66
CA LYS A 294 16.24 19.22 -0.21
C LYS A 294 14.81 19.01 0.28
N LEU A 295 14.35 17.76 0.31
CA LEU A 295 13.06 17.39 0.93
C LEU A 295 13.12 17.56 2.46
N SER A 296 12.01 18.00 3.07
CA SER A 296 11.88 18.16 4.54
C SER A 296 12.02 16.85 5.31
N PHE A 297 11.66 15.72 4.68
CA PHE A 297 11.77 14.38 5.24
C PHE A 297 12.57 13.51 4.27
N LYS A 298 13.67 12.92 4.76
CA LYS A 298 14.52 11.99 4.00
C LYS A 298 14.42 10.61 4.64
N VAL A 299 14.08 9.62 3.83
CA VAL A 299 14.18 8.21 4.22
C VAL A 299 15.63 7.76 3.96
N PRO A 300 16.31 7.11 4.93
CA PRO A 300 17.64 6.55 4.70
C PRO A 300 17.55 5.36 3.71
N LEU A 301 18.63 5.07 2.97
CA LEU A 301 18.71 3.91 2.06
C LEU A 301 17.63 3.86 0.93
N VAL A 302 17.22 5.01 0.39
CA VAL A 302 16.45 5.05 -0.87
C VAL A 302 17.41 4.79 -2.04
N PRO A 303 17.11 3.90 -3.01
CA PRO A 303 15.81 3.27 -3.30
C PRO A 303 15.54 1.90 -2.65
N LEU A 304 16.48 1.34 -1.89
CA LEU A 304 16.38 -0.02 -1.34
C LEU A 304 15.15 -0.22 -0.44
N ILE A 305 14.94 0.66 0.54
CA ILE A 305 13.84 0.51 1.52
C ILE A 305 12.46 0.52 0.84
N PRO A 306 12.11 1.52 -0.01
CA PRO A 306 10.84 1.50 -0.73
C PRO A 306 10.65 0.28 -1.63
N CYS A 307 11.70 -0.18 -2.32
CA CYS A 307 11.61 -1.36 -3.19
C CYS A 307 11.32 -2.65 -2.41
N ILE A 308 12.02 -2.88 -1.28
CA ILE A 308 11.76 -4.03 -0.41
C ILE A 308 10.32 -3.96 0.14
N SER A 309 9.87 -2.77 0.57
CA SER A 309 8.51 -2.60 1.09
C SER A 309 7.44 -2.88 0.03
N ILE A 310 7.64 -2.42 -1.22
CA ILE A 310 6.72 -2.73 -2.33
C ILE A 310 6.65 -4.24 -2.55
N LEU A 311 7.79 -4.93 -2.58
CA LEU A 311 7.85 -6.38 -2.77
C LEU A 311 7.10 -7.13 -1.65
N MET A 312 7.40 -6.81 -0.39
CA MET A 312 6.75 -7.46 0.75
C MET A 312 5.25 -7.19 0.80
N ASN A 313 4.83 -5.95 0.55
CA ASN A 313 3.41 -5.61 0.57
C ASN A 313 2.65 -6.31 -0.55
N ILE A 314 3.21 -6.38 -1.77
CA ILE A 314 2.57 -7.11 -2.89
C ILE A 314 2.51 -8.61 -2.59
N TYR A 315 3.57 -9.19 -2.04
CA TYR A 315 3.57 -10.60 -1.63
C TYR A 315 2.50 -10.89 -0.58
N LEU A 316 2.38 -10.06 0.46
CA LEU A 316 1.34 -10.20 1.47
C LEU A 316 -0.06 -10.06 0.86
N MET A 317 -0.27 -9.09 -0.03
CA MET A 317 -1.55 -8.91 -0.72
C MET A 317 -1.95 -10.14 -1.57
N MET A 318 -0.98 -10.86 -2.14
CA MET A 318 -1.23 -12.08 -2.91
C MET A 318 -1.59 -13.28 -2.03
N LYS A 319 -1.24 -13.27 -0.73
CA LYS A 319 -1.65 -14.31 0.23
C LYS A 319 -3.08 -14.17 0.73
N LEU A 320 -3.73 -13.03 0.51
CA LEU A 320 -5.11 -12.81 0.95
C LEU A 320 -6.09 -13.51 0.01
N ASP A 321 -7.20 -13.99 0.57
CA ASP A 321 -8.27 -14.65 -0.18
C ASP A 321 -8.86 -13.78 -1.29
N VAL A 322 -9.25 -14.41 -2.40
CA VAL A 322 -9.90 -13.76 -3.56
C VAL A 322 -11.20 -13.05 -3.15
N ILE A 323 -11.92 -13.59 -2.16
CA ILE A 323 -13.14 -12.96 -1.62
C ILE A 323 -12.82 -11.57 -1.02
N THR A 324 -11.67 -11.42 -0.38
CA THR A 324 -11.22 -10.12 0.17
C THR A 324 -10.97 -9.12 -0.94
N TRP A 325 -10.35 -9.54 -2.04
CA TRP A 325 -10.13 -8.71 -3.22
C TRP A 325 -11.44 -8.24 -3.86
N ILE A 326 -12.42 -9.12 -3.97
CA ILE A 326 -13.75 -8.76 -4.50
C ILE A 326 -14.40 -7.70 -3.60
N ARG A 327 -14.41 -7.91 -2.27
CA ARG A 327 -14.98 -6.94 -1.32
C ARG A 327 -14.28 -5.59 -1.39
N PHE A 328 -12.94 -5.58 -1.36
CA PHE A 328 -12.16 -4.36 -1.49
C PHE A 328 -12.46 -3.63 -2.81
N SER A 329 -12.58 -4.37 -3.92
CA SER A 329 -12.90 -3.80 -5.23
C SER A 329 -14.29 -3.15 -5.25
N ILE A 330 -15.29 -3.74 -4.59
CA ILE A 330 -16.64 -3.15 -4.45
C ILE A 330 -16.56 -1.83 -3.69
N TRP A 331 -15.84 -1.79 -2.56
CA TRP A 331 -15.66 -0.59 -1.75
C TRP A 331 -14.88 0.51 -2.50
N LEU A 332 -13.84 0.12 -3.22
CA LEU A 332 -13.06 1.03 -4.07
C LEU A 332 -13.92 1.61 -5.19
N LEU A 333 -14.74 0.77 -5.85
CA LEU A 333 -15.66 1.21 -6.90
C LEU A 333 -16.70 2.19 -6.34
N PHE A 334 -17.26 1.91 -5.17
CA PHE A 334 -18.19 2.82 -4.50
C PHE A 334 -17.55 4.18 -4.21
N GLY A 335 -16.32 4.20 -3.66
CA GLY A 335 -15.57 5.43 -3.43
C GLY A 335 -15.25 6.17 -4.73
N LEU A 336 -14.86 5.45 -5.79
CA LEU A 336 -14.57 6.02 -7.11
C LEU A 336 -15.82 6.62 -7.76
N CYS A 337 -16.98 5.97 -7.62
CA CYS A 337 -18.25 6.51 -8.09
C CYS A 337 -18.60 7.84 -7.41
N ILE A 338 -18.41 7.95 -6.09
CA ILE A 338 -18.59 9.23 -5.38
C ILE A 338 -17.62 10.28 -5.91
N TYR A 339 -16.36 9.92 -6.09
CA TYR A 339 -15.33 10.82 -6.60
C TYR A 339 -15.62 11.31 -8.03
N THR A 340 -16.06 10.44 -8.94
CA THR A 340 -16.33 10.83 -10.33
C THR A 340 -17.61 11.64 -10.47
N LEU A 341 -18.68 11.27 -9.76
CA LEU A 341 -19.97 11.96 -9.83
C LEU A 341 -19.94 13.34 -9.14
N TYR A 342 -19.29 13.42 -7.98
CA TYR A 342 -19.24 14.66 -7.17
C TYR A 342 -17.87 15.34 -7.23
N GLY A 343 -16.80 14.62 -6.90
CA GLY A 343 -15.46 15.18 -6.71
C GLY A 343 -14.87 15.82 -7.96
N MET A 344 -15.00 15.20 -9.14
CA MET A 344 -14.44 15.75 -10.38
C MET A 344 -15.04 17.11 -10.78
N ASN A 345 -16.33 17.34 -10.47
CA ASN A 345 -17.02 18.57 -10.83
C ASN A 345 -16.80 19.69 -9.81
N ASN A 346 -16.58 19.33 -8.54
CA ASN A 346 -16.49 20.28 -7.43
C ASN A 346 -15.08 20.45 -6.86
N SER A 347 -14.10 19.67 -7.31
CA SER A 347 -12.72 19.75 -6.83
C SER A 347 -12.13 21.14 -7.06
N VAL A 348 -11.55 21.69 -6.00
CA VAL A 348 -10.90 23.01 -6.00
C VAL A 348 -9.81 23.10 -7.07
N GLU A 349 -9.05 22.02 -7.28
CA GLU A 349 -8.00 21.97 -8.31
C GLU A 349 -8.59 21.97 -9.72
N GLY A 350 -9.72 21.28 -9.92
CA GLY A 350 -10.45 21.30 -11.19
C GLY A 350 -11.00 22.69 -11.50
N LEU A 351 -11.53 23.39 -10.49
CA LEU A 351 -11.98 24.78 -10.60
C LEU A 351 -10.81 25.72 -10.87
N ARG A 352 -9.67 25.55 -10.19
CA ARG A 352 -8.44 26.35 -10.39
C ARG A 352 -7.93 26.24 -11.82
N ARG A 353 -7.80 25.02 -12.35
CA ARG A 353 -7.36 24.80 -13.75
C ARG A 353 -8.31 25.43 -14.77
N ARG A 354 -9.63 25.35 -14.54
CA ARG A 354 -10.64 26.01 -15.40
C ARG A 354 -10.56 27.54 -15.30
N ALA A 355 -10.22 28.10 -14.14
CA ALA A 355 -9.99 29.53 -13.98
C ALA A 355 -8.71 29.98 -14.70
N GLU A 356 -7.62 29.20 -14.59
CA GLU A 356 -6.36 29.45 -15.29
C GLU A 356 -6.52 29.36 -16.83
N SER A 357 -7.29 28.39 -17.34
CA SER A 357 -7.56 28.27 -18.78
C SER A 357 -8.37 29.47 -19.29
N LYS A 358 -9.39 29.91 -18.55
CA LYS A 358 -10.19 31.11 -18.89
C LYS A 358 -9.34 32.37 -18.89
N LYS A 359 -8.45 32.54 -17.90
CA LYS A 359 -7.53 33.69 -17.82
C LYS A 359 -6.53 33.71 -18.99
N SER A 360 -6.00 32.55 -19.37
CA SER A 360 -5.08 32.42 -20.51
C SER A 360 -5.76 32.75 -21.85
N GLN A 361 -7.04 32.37 -21.98
CA GLN A 361 -7.85 32.64 -23.16
C GLN A 361 -8.23 34.13 -23.26
N SER A 362 -8.63 34.76 -22.15
CA SER A 362 -8.87 36.21 -22.06
C SER A 362 -7.63 37.03 -22.41
N ASN A 363 -6.46 36.68 -21.87
CA ASN A 363 -5.20 37.36 -22.19
C ASN A 363 -4.83 37.22 -23.68
N SER A 364 -5.10 36.08 -24.30
CA SER A 364 -4.87 35.87 -25.74
C SER A 364 -5.82 36.72 -26.61
N GLU A 365 -7.07 36.91 -26.18
CA GLU A 365 -8.05 37.76 -26.87
C GLU A 365 -7.72 39.25 -26.73
N GLU A 366 -7.31 39.71 -25.54
CA GLU A 366 -6.81 41.08 -25.33
C GLU A 366 -5.54 41.38 -26.15
N THR A 367 -4.61 40.43 -26.20
CA THR A 367 -3.39 40.57 -27.02
C THR A 367 -3.71 40.68 -28.51
N LYS A 368 -4.69 39.90 -29.02
CA LYS A 368 -5.16 40.04 -30.40
C LYS A 368 -5.79 41.40 -30.67
N HIS A 369 -6.60 41.92 -29.73
CA HIS A 369 -7.22 43.24 -29.87
C HIS A 369 -6.20 44.39 -29.86
N GLN A 370 -5.14 44.30 -29.04
CA GLN A 370 -4.03 45.27 -29.05
C GLN A 370 -3.25 45.22 -30.37
N ILE A 371 -2.95 44.03 -30.90
CA ILE A 371 -2.26 43.90 -32.20
C ILE A 371 -3.10 44.45 -33.35
N SER A 372 -4.43 44.27 -33.32
CA SER A 372 -5.32 44.83 -34.36
C SER A 372 -5.46 46.35 -34.32
N SER A 373 -5.28 46.98 -33.15
CA SER A 373 -5.39 48.44 -32.98
C SER A 373 -4.09 49.19 -33.26
N ILE A 374 -2.95 48.50 -33.29
CA ILE A 374 -1.64 49.07 -33.69
C ILE A 374 -1.46 49.02 -35.22
N ASN A 375 -2.15 48.11 -35.92
CA ASN A 375 -2.08 47.96 -37.38
C ASN A 375 -3.11 48.81 -38.14
N LEU A 376 -3.77 49.75 -37.45
CA LEU A 376 -4.82 50.65 -37.96
C LEU A 376 -4.40 52.09 -37.61
#